data_AF-A0AAW6LSG4-F1
#
_entry.id   AF-A0AAW6LSG4-F1
#
_cell.length_a   1.000
_cell.length_b   1.000
_cell.length_c   1.000
_cell.angle_alpha   90.00
_cell.angle_beta   90.00
_cell.angle_gamma   90.00
#
_symmetry.space_group_name_H-M   'P 1'
#
loop_
_entity.id
_entity.type
_entity.pdbx_description
1 polymer ?
#
loop_
_entity_poly.entity_id
_entity_poly.type
_entity_poly.pdbx_seq_one_letter_code
_entity_poly.pdbx_strand_id
1 'polypeptide(L)'
;MTAPTMTEPTEAEKLVTAMVDGMREANRSLHITSEIAHQTLYFFGHGGHTPGSFAKSLFRAICVADPQNRERLGYGFPGYVNAVRLIQDHEDGIARLREIATKG
;
A
#
# COMPACT_ATOMS: atom_id res chain seq x y z
N MET A 1 -27.04 36.42 10.14
CA MET A 1 -26.08 35.50 9.51
C MET A 1 -26.69 34.12 9.56
N THR A 2 -27.27 33.65 8.45
CA THR A 2 -27.92 32.34 8.36
C THR A 2 -26.86 31.29 8.07
N ALA A 3 -26.77 30.24 8.89
CA ALA A 3 -25.83 29.14 8.66
C ALA A 3 -26.17 28.42 7.33
N PRO A 4 -25.18 27.96 6.55
CA PRO A 4 -25.46 27.16 5.36
C PRO A 4 -26.10 25.83 5.77
N THR A 5 -27.26 25.53 5.19
CA THR A 5 -27.90 24.21 5.28
C THR A 5 -26.98 23.19 4.65
N MET A 6 -26.42 22.29 5.46
CA MET A 6 -25.75 21.09 4.95
C MET A 6 -26.81 20.13 4.42
N THR A 7 -26.90 20.00 3.10
CA THR A 7 -27.72 18.99 2.44
C THR A 7 -27.10 17.61 2.66
N GLU A 8 -27.90 16.63 3.09
CA GLU A 8 -27.43 15.25 3.20
C GLU A 8 -27.01 14.69 1.83
N PRO A 9 -25.97 13.85 1.77
CA PRO A 9 -25.53 13.24 0.52
C PRO A 9 -26.63 12.35 -0.06
N THR A 10 -26.78 12.40 -1.38
CA THR A 10 -27.72 11.58 -2.13
C THR A 10 -27.35 10.09 -2.05
N GLU A 11 -28.32 9.21 -2.31
CA GLU A 11 -28.08 7.75 -2.36
C GLU A 11 -27.00 7.38 -3.39
N ALA A 12 -26.91 8.12 -4.50
CA ALA A 12 -25.84 7.95 -5.49
C ALA A 12 -24.46 8.29 -4.92
N GLU A 13 -24.33 9.37 -4.16
CA GLU A 13 -23.06 9.77 -3.53
C GLU A 13 -22.64 8.80 -2.41
N LYS A 14 -23.60 8.29 -1.63
CA LYS A 14 -23.35 7.23 -0.64
C LYS A 14 -22.86 5.95 -1.32
N LEU A 15 -23.48 5.55 -2.43
CA LEU A 15 -23.10 4.36 -3.19
C LEU A 15 -21.69 4.48 -3.78
N VAL A 16 -21.35 5.64 -4.36
CA VAL A 16 -20.00 5.91 -4.88
C VAL A 16 -18.97 5.88 -3.75
N THR A 17 -19.29 6.47 -2.60
CA THR A 17 -18.39 6.47 -1.43
C THR A 17 -18.15 5.03 -0.93
N ALA A 18 -19.22 4.25 -0.76
CA ALA A 18 -19.11 2.85 -0.33
C ALA A 18 -18.34 1.98 -1.33
N MET A 19 -18.50 2.24 -2.63
CA MET A 19 -17.75 1.54 -3.68
C MET A 19 -16.26 1.91 -3.64
N VAL A 20 -15.93 3.20 -3.48
CA VAL A 20 -14.54 3.67 -3.35
C VAL A 20 -13.89 3.09 -2.09
N ASP A 21 -14.60 3.05 -0.96
CA ASP A 21 -14.11 2.44 0.27
C ASP A 21 -13.94 0.93 0.13
N GLY A 22 -14.89 0.23 -0.49
CA GLY A 22 -14.78 -1.20 -0.78
C GLY A 22 -13.60 -1.52 -1.70
N MET A 23 -13.38 -0.71 -2.73
CA MET A 23 -12.19 -0.82 -3.60
C MET A 23 -10.91 -0.50 -2.84
N ARG A 24 -10.92 0.47 -1.93
CA ARG A 24 -9.77 0.81 -1.08
C ARG A 24 -9.43 -0.31 -0.09
N GLU A 25 -10.43 -0.94 0.51
CA GLU A 25 -10.25 -2.12 1.37
C GLU A 25 -9.77 -3.34 0.58
N ALA A 26 -10.35 -3.60 -0.59
CA ALA A 26 -9.87 -4.64 -1.49
C ALA A 26 -8.41 -4.38 -1.90
N ASN A 27 -8.03 -3.13 -2.15
CA ASN A 27 -6.66 -2.73 -2.48
C ASN A 27 -5.70 -2.84 -1.28
N ARG A 28 -6.19 -2.62 -0.04
CA ARG A 28 -5.44 -2.97 1.19
C ARG A 28 -5.22 -4.47 1.31
N SER A 29 -6.17 -5.27 0.84
CA SER A 29 -6.08 -6.74 0.81
C SER A 29 -5.33 -7.32 -0.41
N LEU A 30 -4.75 -6.50 -1.30
CA LEU A 30 -3.85 -7.00 -2.34
C LEU A 30 -2.52 -7.39 -1.71
N HIS A 31 -2.44 -8.69 -1.42
CA HIS A 31 -1.44 -9.35 -0.59
C HIS A 31 -0.01 -9.03 -1.03
N ILE A 32 0.78 -8.59 -0.05
CA ILE A 32 2.24 -8.72 -0.11
C ILE A 32 2.51 -10.22 -0.30
N THR A 33 3.02 -10.61 -1.47
CA THR A 33 3.40 -12.00 -1.73
C THR A 33 4.70 -12.33 -1.00
N SER A 34 5.02 -13.63 -0.83
CA SER A 34 6.31 -14.04 -0.26
C SER A 34 7.49 -13.42 -1.02
N GLU A 35 7.45 -13.38 -2.35
CA GLU A 35 8.50 -12.76 -3.17
C GLU A 35 8.62 -11.25 -2.90
N ILE A 36 7.50 -10.51 -2.86
CA ILE A 36 7.52 -9.07 -2.55
C ILE A 36 8.06 -8.83 -1.13
N ALA A 37 7.72 -9.68 -0.17
CA ALA A 37 8.22 -9.60 1.19
C ALA A 37 9.74 -9.81 1.24
N HIS A 38 10.26 -10.85 0.57
CA HIS A 38 11.70 -11.11 0.46
C HIS A 38 12.45 -9.95 -0.20
N GLN A 39 11.92 -9.41 -1.30
CA GLN A 39 12.53 -8.29 -2.00
C GLN A 39 12.51 -6.99 -1.18
N THR A 40 11.44 -6.76 -0.43
CA THR A 40 11.30 -5.60 0.47
C THR A 40 12.32 -5.70 1.60
N LEU A 41 12.37 -6.84 2.30
CA LEU A 41 13.37 -7.09 3.34
C LEU A 41 14.79 -6.87 2.80
N TYR A 42 15.08 -7.35 1.59
CA TYR A 42 16.41 -7.18 0.99
C TYR A 42 16.71 -5.72 0.70
N PHE A 43 15.76 -5.00 0.10
CA PHE A 43 15.92 -3.59 -0.26
C PHE A 43 16.22 -2.70 0.96
N PHE A 44 15.63 -3.01 2.11
CA PHE A 44 15.85 -2.29 3.38
C PHE A 44 16.98 -2.88 4.25
N GLY A 45 17.71 -3.91 3.78
CA GLY A 45 18.88 -4.44 4.49
C GLY A 45 18.58 -5.45 5.60
N HIS A 46 17.42 -6.12 5.55
CA HIS A 46 16.98 -7.10 6.55
C HIS A 46 17.07 -8.57 6.09
N GLY A 47 17.81 -8.84 5.00
CA GLY A 47 17.94 -10.16 4.36
C GLY A 47 16.86 -10.42 3.30
N GLY A 48 16.89 -11.58 2.63
CA GLY A 48 15.93 -11.93 1.56
C GLY A 48 16.54 -12.02 0.17
N HIS A 49 15.70 -11.94 -0.87
CA HIS A 49 16.11 -12.08 -2.26
C HIS A 49 16.32 -10.73 -2.93
N THR A 50 17.37 -10.61 -3.75
CA THR A 50 17.61 -9.37 -4.48
C THR A 50 16.46 -9.11 -5.46
N PRO A 51 15.83 -7.93 -5.42
CA PRO A 51 14.91 -7.53 -6.47
C PRO A 51 15.66 -7.34 -7.80
N GLY A 52 14.93 -7.56 -8.91
CA GLY A 52 15.37 -7.15 -10.24
C GLY A 52 15.47 -5.62 -10.39
N SER A 53 16.02 -5.15 -11.51
CA SER A 53 16.23 -3.72 -11.77
C SER A 53 14.92 -2.91 -11.73
N PHE A 54 13.85 -3.43 -12.32
CA PHE A 54 12.52 -2.82 -12.26
C PHE A 54 12.01 -2.66 -10.82
N ALA A 55 12.02 -3.75 -10.04
CA ALA A 55 11.56 -3.73 -8.65
C ALA A 55 12.41 -2.78 -7.78
N LYS A 56 13.74 -2.74 -7.98
CA LYS A 56 14.62 -1.76 -7.32
C LYS A 56 14.23 -0.31 -7.62
N SER A 57 13.97 0.02 -8.89
CA SER A 57 13.51 1.35 -9.28
C SER A 57 12.13 1.67 -8.72
N LEU A 58 11.23 0.69 -8.69
CA LEU A 58 9.89 0.83 -8.10
C LEU A 58 9.97 1.10 -6.59
N PHE A 59 10.76 0.34 -5.83
CA PHE A 59 10.97 0.61 -4.40
C PHE A 59 11.48 2.03 -4.14
N ARG A 60 12.48 2.48 -4.91
CA ARG A 60 12.99 3.85 -4.82
C ARG A 60 11.89 4.87 -5.10
N ALA A 61 11.12 4.68 -6.18
CA ALA A 61 10.01 5.56 -6.54
C ALA A 61 8.95 5.64 -5.42
N ILE A 62 8.58 4.51 -4.81
CA ILE A 62 7.61 4.45 -3.71
C ILE A 62 8.14 5.19 -2.47
N CYS A 63 9.42 5.01 -2.12
CA CYS A 63 10.03 5.63 -0.94
C CYS A 63 10.11 7.15 -1.04
N VAL A 64 10.37 7.70 -2.24
CA VAL A 64 10.51 9.14 -2.44
C VAL A 64 9.21 9.83 -2.85
N ALA A 65 8.19 9.08 -3.26
CA ALA A 65 6.91 9.64 -3.65
C ALA A 65 6.23 10.32 -2.45
N ASP A 66 5.67 11.51 -2.69
CA ASP A 66 4.71 12.15 -1.80
C ASP A 66 3.46 11.26 -1.62
N PRO A 67 2.64 11.51 -0.57
CA PRO A 67 1.51 10.65 -0.27
C PRO A 67 0.55 10.42 -1.44
N GLN A 68 0.26 11.46 -2.24
CA GLN A 68 -0.68 11.36 -3.36
C GLN A 68 -0.11 10.53 -4.51
N ASN A 69 1.16 10.74 -4.85
CA ASN A 69 1.82 9.94 -5.87
C ASN A 69 2.07 8.49 -5.43
N ARG A 70 2.31 8.26 -4.13
CA ARG A 70 2.42 6.90 -3.56
C ARG A 70 1.09 6.15 -3.66
N GLU A 71 -0.03 6.82 -3.43
CA GLU A 71 -1.37 6.24 -3.66
C GLU A 71 -1.59 5.88 -5.13
N ARG A 72 -1.18 6.75 -6.07
CA ARG A 72 -1.26 6.44 -7.51
C ARG A 72 -0.45 5.22 -7.90
N LEU A 73 0.77 5.09 -7.36
CA LEU A 73 1.59 3.88 -7.54
C LEU A 73 0.88 2.63 -7.00
N GLY A 74 0.11 2.78 -5.92
CA GLY A 74 -0.67 1.71 -5.31
C GLY A 74 -1.78 1.16 -6.21
N TYR A 75 -2.23 1.90 -7.24
CA TYR A 75 -3.19 1.36 -8.21
C TYR A 75 -2.55 0.32 -9.14
N GLY A 76 -1.27 0.47 -9.49
CA GLY A 76 -0.54 -0.46 -10.35
C GLY A 76 0.28 -1.50 -9.60
N PHE A 77 0.80 -1.15 -8.42
CA PHE A 77 1.74 -1.98 -7.64
C PHE A 77 1.36 -2.06 -6.15
N PRO A 78 0.14 -2.49 -5.82
CA PRO A 78 -0.37 -2.44 -4.44
C PRO A 78 0.47 -3.24 -3.46
N GLY A 79 0.90 -4.46 -3.81
CA GLY A 79 1.72 -5.30 -2.93
C GLY A 79 3.06 -4.64 -2.55
N TYR A 80 3.72 -3.97 -3.49
CA TYR A 80 4.97 -3.24 -3.22
C TYR A 80 4.74 -2.01 -2.35
N VAL A 81 3.68 -1.23 -2.63
CA VAL A 81 3.34 -0.05 -1.82
C VAL A 81 2.96 -0.47 -0.39
N ASN A 82 2.18 -1.53 -0.24
CA ASN A 82 1.79 -2.08 1.05
C ASN A 82 3.01 -2.61 1.82
N ALA A 83 3.96 -3.28 1.16
CA ALA A 83 5.18 -3.75 1.81
C ALA A 83 6.08 -2.61 2.30
N VAL A 84 6.22 -1.54 1.50
CA VAL A 84 6.98 -0.34 1.90
C VAL A 84 6.30 0.39 3.06
N ARG A 85 4.97 0.55 3.02
CA ARG A 85 4.21 1.11 4.15
C ARG A 85 4.37 0.25 5.39
N LEU A 86 4.28 -1.07 5.25
CA LEU A 86 4.40 -1.99 6.37
C LEU A 86 5.75 -1.82 7.08
N ILE A 87 6.86 -1.71 6.35
CA ILE A 87 8.18 -1.60 6.97
C ILE A 87 8.52 -0.19 7.47
N GLN A 88 7.96 0.87 6.88
CA GLN A 88 8.24 2.26 7.25
C GLN A 88 7.30 2.80 8.33
N ASP A 89 6.03 2.40 8.29
CA ASP A 89 4.97 3.03 9.08
C ASP A 89 4.56 2.18 10.30
N HIS A 90 4.98 0.91 10.38
CA HIS A 90 4.65 0.00 11.48
C HIS A 90 5.88 -0.50 12.24
N GLU A 91 5.81 -0.44 13.57
CA GLU A 91 6.89 -0.92 14.46
C GLU A 91 7.18 -2.42 14.29
N ASP A 92 6.14 -3.22 14.02
CA ASP A 92 6.23 -4.66 13.79
C ASP A 92 6.39 -5.04 12.30
N GLY A 93 6.64 -4.06 11.43
CA GLY A 93 6.67 -4.23 9.98
C GLY A 93 7.64 -5.30 9.49
N ILE A 94 8.87 -5.31 10.03
CA ILE A 94 9.91 -6.30 9.68
C ILE A 94 9.47 -7.71 10.08
N ALA A 95 8.89 -7.88 11.27
CA ALA A 95 8.44 -9.19 11.76
C ALA A 95 7.32 -9.74 10.87
N ARG A 96 6.32 -8.91 10.54
CA ARG A 96 5.23 -9.30 9.63
C ARG A 96 5.72 -9.67 8.24
N LEU A 97 6.65 -8.89 7.67
CA LEU A 97 7.24 -9.21 6.37
C LEU A 97 7.99 -10.55 6.40
N ARG A 98 8.70 -10.87 7.49
CA ARG A 98 9.35 -12.18 7.65
C ARG A 98 8.32 -13.31 7.69
N GLU A 99 7.22 -13.15 8.41
CA GLU A 99 6.15 -14.16 8.43
C GLU A 99 5.58 -14.40 7.03
N ILE A 100 5.30 -13.33 6.28
CA ILE A 100 4.77 -13.41 4.92
C ILE A 100 5.78 -14.11 4.00
N ALA A 101 7.07 -13.78 4.10
CA ALA A 101 8.13 -14.40 3.32
C ALA A 101 8.17 -15.93 3.53
N THR A 102 7.94 -16.41 4.75
CA THR A 102 7.97 -17.85 5.08
C THR A 102 6.72 -18.65 4.72
N LYS A 103 5.60 -17.99 4.38
CA LYS A 103 4.30 -18.64 4.11
C LYS A 103 4.07 -18.97 2.62
N GLY A 104 5.07 -18.77 1.77
CA GLY A 104 5.01 -18.96 0.31
C GLY A 104 5.37 -20.37 -0.15
#